data_AF-A0AAV6G6T0-F1
#
_entry.id   AF-A0AAV6G6T0-F1
#
_cell.length_a   1.000
_cell.length_b   1.000
_cell.length_c   1.000
_cell.angle_alpha   90.00
_cell.angle_beta   90.00
_cell.angle_gamma   90.00
#
_symmetry.space_group_name_H-M   'P 1'
#
loop_
_entity.id
_entity.type
_entity.pdbx_description
1 polymer ?
#
loop_
_entity_poly.entity_id
_entity_poly.type
_entity_poly.pdbx_seq_one_letter_code
_entity_poly.pdbx_strand_id
1 'polypeptide(L)'
;FLFFLSVWLIAYGVTTQALLHPNDHRLDWIFRRTLYRPYLHIFGQIPLEEIDAALMPETNCTTDIGEIIRGTLPPCPNIYANWLVILLLVIYLLVTNVLLLNLLIAMFSYTFQVVQGNTDIFWKFQRYNLIVEYHSRPALAPPFIIISHLSQLLLSVCNKTESKQEHLEREFPPVLDQKLMTWETVQKENYLAKLERQHLESSEERLRNTSSKVQSVLRTVEAFKEQFKRLSSMEAQVKYWITDCFAQNTSKLDRDPAKDPRSKGSGPTGPQPQQSETVKEERGHLGYGANKKFPYIDE
;
A
#
# COMPACT_ATOMS: atom_id res chain seq x y z
N PHE A 1 1.79 -24.29 5.56
CA PHE A 1 1.62 -25.17 4.40
C PHE A 1 2.15 -26.59 4.65
N LEU A 2 3.46 -26.79 4.85
CA LEU A 2 4.04 -28.14 5.01
C LEU A 2 3.34 -28.97 6.09
N PHE A 3 2.99 -28.37 7.23
CA PHE A 3 2.23 -29.04 8.27
C PHE A 3 0.88 -29.59 7.78
N PHE A 4 0.06 -28.76 7.12
CA PHE A 4 -1.23 -29.18 6.56
C PHE A 4 -1.06 -30.25 5.47
N LEU A 5 -0.05 -30.10 4.62
CA LEU A 5 0.28 -31.10 3.60
C LEU A 5 0.66 -32.44 4.25
N SER A 6 1.50 -32.44 5.29
CA SER A 6 1.91 -33.66 6.00
C SER A 6 0.72 -34.36 6.65
N VAL A 7 -0.17 -33.63 7.34
CA VAL A 7 -1.37 -34.22 7.97
C VAL A 7 -2.26 -34.87 6.91
N TRP A 8 -2.52 -34.16 5.82
CA TRP A 8 -3.37 -34.66 4.74
C TRP A 8 -2.75 -35.87 4.01
N LEU A 9 -1.45 -35.81 3.76
CA LEU A 9 -0.67 -36.87 3.12
C LEU A 9 -0.67 -38.15 3.95
N ILE A 10 -0.44 -38.06 5.27
CA ILE A 10 -0.48 -39.22 6.16
C ILE A 10 -1.90 -39.81 6.22
N ALA A 11 -2.93 -38.97 6.33
CA ALA A 11 -4.32 -39.42 6.39
C ALA A 11 -4.72 -40.21 5.13
N TYR A 12 -4.41 -39.68 3.94
CA TYR A 12 -4.68 -40.36 2.67
C TYR A 12 -3.83 -41.63 2.54
N GLY A 13 -2.51 -41.54 2.78
CA GLY A 13 -1.59 -42.67 2.61
C GLY A 13 -1.90 -43.87 3.51
N VAL A 14 -2.20 -43.63 4.80
CA VAL A 14 -2.55 -44.70 5.74
C VAL A 14 -3.89 -45.33 5.34
N THR A 15 -4.88 -44.52 4.97
CA THR A 15 -6.20 -45.01 4.56
C THR A 15 -6.11 -45.85 3.29
N THR A 16 -5.37 -45.39 2.27
CA THR A 16 -5.16 -46.13 1.02
C THR A 16 -4.39 -47.43 1.26
N GLN A 17 -3.35 -47.43 2.10
CA GLN A 17 -2.61 -48.64 2.45
C GLN A 17 -3.50 -49.64 3.20
N ALA A 18 -4.31 -49.19 4.15
CA ALA A 18 -5.23 -50.06 4.91
C ALA A 18 -6.33 -50.67 4.03
N LEU A 19 -6.81 -49.93 3.02
CA LEU A 19 -7.83 -50.41 2.09
C LEU A 19 -7.28 -51.40 1.06
N LEU A 20 -6.09 -51.16 0.51
CA LEU A 20 -5.49 -52.01 -0.53
C LEU A 20 -4.74 -53.22 0.04
N HIS A 21 -3.95 -53.05 1.10
CA HIS A 21 -3.04 -54.09 1.60
C HIS A 21 -3.08 -54.20 3.14
N PRO A 22 -4.17 -54.73 3.72
CA PRO A 22 -4.33 -54.83 5.17
C PRO A 22 -3.31 -55.75 5.85
N ASN A 23 -2.75 -56.72 5.13
CA ASN A 23 -1.89 -57.78 5.67
C ASN A 23 -0.38 -57.59 5.38
N ASP A 24 0.05 -56.45 4.83
CA ASP A 24 1.49 -56.19 4.61
C ASP A 24 2.13 -55.70 5.92
N HIS A 25 3.03 -56.49 6.49
CA HIS A 25 3.72 -56.20 7.77
C HIS A 25 5.11 -55.58 7.58
N ARG A 26 5.58 -55.37 6.35
CA ARG A 26 6.92 -54.84 6.08
C ARG A 26 6.95 -53.33 6.25
N LEU A 27 7.58 -52.85 7.32
CA LEU A 27 7.62 -51.43 7.67
C LEU A 27 8.17 -50.56 6.54
N ASP A 28 9.27 -50.94 5.88
CA ASP A 28 9.86 -50.15 4.79
C ASP A 28 8.91 -49.96 3.61
N TRP A 29 8.14 -51.00 3.27
CA TRP A 29 7.13 -50.95 2.20
C TRP A 29 5.92 -50.12 2.60
N ILE A 30 5.46 -50.24 3.86
CA ILE A 30 4.38 -49.41 4.41
C ILE A 30 4.78 -47.94 4.38
N PHE A 31 6.00 -47.57 4.83
CA PHE A 31 6.46 -46.18 4.79
C PHE A 31 6.54 -45.65 3.36
N ARG A 32 7.06 -46.45 2.42
CA ARG A 32 7.15 -46.06 1.01
C ARG A 32 5.77 -45.86 0.38
N ARG A 33 4.79 -46.71 0.70
CA ARG A 33 3.42 -46.60 0.16
C ARG A 33 2.59 -45.52 0.85
N THR A 34 2.77 -45.31 2.14
CA THR A 34 2.02 -44.32 2.93
C THR A 34 2.53 -42.90 2.74
N LEU A 35 3.85 -42.71 2.60
CA LEU A 35 4.44 -41.36 2.54
C LEU A 35 4.93 -41.00 1.13
N TYR A 36 5.84 -41.81 0.58
CA TYR A 36 6.56 -41.47 -0.63
C TYR A 36 5.67 -41.49 -1.88
N ARG A 37 4.81 -42.49 -2.04
CA ARG A 37 3.89 -42.57 -3.20
C ARG A 37 2.86 -41.43 -3.22
N PRO A 38 2.08 -41.18 -2.15
CA PRO A 38 1.20 -40.02 -2.08
C PRO A 38 1.89 -38.68 -2.35
N TYR A 39 3.11 -38.50 -1.83
CA TYR A 39 3.91 -37.32 -2.14
C TYR A 39 4.15 -37.13 -3.64
N LEU A 40 4.46 -38.21 -4.37
CA LEU A 40 4.65 -38.18 -5.83
C LEU A 40 3.34 -37.93 -6.60
N HIS A 41 2.19 -38.32 -6.05
CA HIS A 41 0.89 -38.03 -6.68
C HIS A 41 0.65 -36.52 -6.82
N ILE A 42 1.17 -35.71 -5.88
CA ILE A 42 1.10 -34.23 -5.95
C ILE A 42 1.80 -33.71 -7.21
N PHE A 43 2.91 -34.36 -7.63
CA PHE A 43 3.66 -34.01 -8.83
C PHE A 43 3.13 -34.67 -10.12
N GLY A 44 2.00 -35.38 -10.05
CA GLY A 44 1.37 -36.02 -11.20
C GLY A 44 1.90 -37.41 -11.56
N GLN A 45 2.76 -38.01 -10.73
CA GLN A 45 3.20 -39.39 -10.91
C GLN A 45 2.23 -40.34 -10.21
N ILE A 46 1.15 -40.71 -10.89
CA ILE A 46 0.08 -41.57 -10.34
C ILE A 46 0.12 -42.92 -11.06
N PRO A 47 0.63 -44.00 -10.42
CA PRO A 47 0.59 -45.33 -11.00
C PRO A 47 -0.82 -45.91 -10.85
N LEU A 48 -1.69 -45.68 -11.84
CA LEU A 48 -3.06 -46.21 -11.82
C LEU A 48 -3.07 -47.75 -11.87
N GLU A 49 -2.03 -48.35 -12.44
CA GLU A 49 -1.86 -49.81 -12.58
C GLU A 49 -1.67 -50.52 -11.23
N GLU A 50 -1.38 -49.77 -10.15
CA GLU A 50 -1.23 -50.31 -8.79
C GLU A 50 -2.38 -49.92 -7.85
N ILE A 51 -3.26 -49.02 -8.28
CA ILE A 51 -4.32 -48.48 -7.43
C ILE A 51 -5.69 -48.94 -7.93
N ASP A 52 -5.92 -48.91 -9.24
CA ASP A 52 -7.18 -49.30 -9.83
C ASP A 52 -7.21 -50.79 -10.17
N ALA A 53 -8.08 -51.53 -9.49
CA ALA A 53 -8.29 -52.96 -9.73
C ALA A 53 -8.66 -53.29 -11.19
N ALA A 54 -9.25 -52.36 -11.95
CA ALA A 54 -9.56 -52.58 -13.37
C ALA A 54 -8.33 -52.52 -14.29
N LEU A 55 -7.24 -51.87 -13.85
CA LEU A 55 -6.01 -51.67 -14.61
C LEU A 55 -4.84 -52.53 -14.11
N MET A 56 -5.02 -53.24 -12.99
CA MET A 56 -3.99 -54.09 -12.40
C MET A 56 -3.67 -55.29 -13.31
N PRO A 57 -2.38 -55.58 -13.56
CA PRO A 57 -1.99 -56.78 -14.28
C PRO A 57 -2.19 -58.03 -13.41
N GLU A 58 -2.71 -59.09 -14.04
CA GLU A 58 -2.77 -60.45 -13.46
C GLU A 58 -1.34 -60.92 -13.15
N THR A 59 -0.97 -60.87 -11.87
CA THR A 59 0.36 -61.26 -11.37
C THR A 59 0.20 -62.27 -10.25
N ASN A 60 1.18 -63.18 -10.11
CA ASN A 60 1.18 -64.16 -9.04
C ASN A 60 1.34 -63.43 -7.70
N CYS A 61 0.26 -63.31 -6.93
CA CYS A 61 0.23 -62.69 -5.61
C CYS A 61 -0.09 -63.73 -4.53
N THR A 62 0.32 -63.47 -3.29
CA THR A 62 0.08 -64.37 -2.16
C THR A 62 -0.65 -63.65 -1.02
N THR A 63 -1.44 -64.40 -0.26
CA THR A 63 -2.10 -63.92 0.98
C THR A 63 -1.40 -64.46 2.24
N ASP A 64 -0.42 -65.37 2.08
CA ASP A 64 0.34 -65.92 3.20
C ASP A 64 1.39 -64.91 3.71
N ILE A 65 1.29 -64.59 5.00
CA ILE A 65 2.18 -63.67 5.71
C ILE A 65 3.64 -64.17 5.64
N GLY A 66 3.86 -65.48 5.69
CA GLY A 66 5.20 -66.07 5.67
C GLY A 66 5.98 -65.80 4.38
N GLU A 67 5.29 -65.82 3.23
CA GLU A 67 5.88 -65.53 1.92
C GLU A 67 6.08 -64.03 1.69
N ILE A 68 5.16 -63.19 2.16
CA ILE A 68 5.25 -61.72 2.06
C ILE A 68 6.48 -61.19 2.81
N ILE A 69 6.73 -61.70 4.03
CA ILE A 69 7.89 -61.30 4.86
C ILE A 69 9.20 -61.75 4.20
N ARG A 70 9.24 -62.96 3.61
CA ARG A 70 10.40 -63.46 2.87
C ARG A 70 10.63 -62.75 1.53
N GLY A 71 9.64 -61.99 1.04
CA GLY A 71 9.74 -61.21 -0.18
C GLY A 71 9.73 -62.05 -1.46
N THR A 72 9.22 -63.28 -1.39
CA THR A 72 9.14 -64.19 -2.55
C THR A 72 8.03 -63.77 -3.52
N LEU A 73 6.87 -63.34 -3.00
CA LEU A 73 5.72 -62.87 -3.78
C LEU A 73 5.13 -61.58 -3.16
N PRO A 74 4.51 -60.69 -3.98
CA PRO A 74 3.83 -59.49 -3.49
C PRO A 74 2.48 -59.81 -2.80
N PRO A 75 2.03 -58.97 -1.85
CA PRO A 75 0.72 -59.12 -1.23
C PRO A 75 -0.40 -58.82 -2.22
N CYS A 76 -1.42 -59.69 -2.28
CA CYS A 76 -2.60 -59.43 -3.11
C CYS A 76 -3.35 -58.16 -2.66
N PRO A 77 -3.76 -57.28 -3.59
CA PRO A 77 -4.60 -56.13 -3.28
C PRO A 77 -6.04 -56.58 -2.94
N ASN A 78 -6.68 -55.86 -2.01
CA ASN A 78 -8.09 -56.07 -1.68
C ASN A 78 -8.99 -55.27 -2.64
N ILE A 79 -9.80 -55.99 -3.42
CA ILE A 79 -10.65 -55.40 -4.48
C ILE A 79 -11.99 -54.88 -3.92
N TYR A 80 -12.38 -55.27 -2.71
CA TYR A 80 -13.71 -55.01 -2.14
C TYR A 80 -14.09 -53.52 -2.09
N ALA A 81 -13.14 -52.65 -1.74
CA ALA A 81 -13.37 -51.21 -1.57
C ALA A 81 -12.58 -50.35 -2.57
N ASN A 82 -12.24 -50.89 -3.75
CA ASN A 82 -11.44 -50.16 -4.75
C ASN A 82 -12.07 -48.81 -5.14
N TRP A 83 -13.40 -48.74 -5.32
CA TRP A 83 -14.11 -47.50 -5.65
C TRP A 83 -13.86 -46.37 -4.63
N LEU A 84 -13.72 -46.72 -3.35
CA LEU A 84 -13.44 -45.76 -2.29
C LEU A 84 -12.00 -45.23 -2.39
N VAL A 85 -11.04 -46.08 -2.78
CA VAL A 85 -9.65 -45.69 -2.99
C VAL A 85 -9.53 -44.69 -4.15
N ILE A 86 -10.24 -44.94 -5.26
CA ILE A 86 -10.29 -44.02 -6.39
C ILE A 86 -10.95 -42.69 -5.99
N LEU A 87 -12.05 -42.73 -5.24
CA LEU A 87 -12.69 -41.52 -4.72
C LEU A 87 -11.76 -40.72 -3.81
N LEU A 88 -11.04 -41.39 -2.90
CA LEU A 88 -10.04 -40.76 -2.04
C LEU A 88 -8.89 -40.14 -2.84
N LEU A 89 -8.43 -40.79 -3.91
CA LEU A 89 -7.41 -40.25 -4.81
C LEU A 89 -7.88 -38.93 -5.46
N VAL A 90 -9.11 -38.88 -5.98
CA VAL A 90 -9.66 -37.66 -6.60
C VAL A 90 -9.76 -36.52 -5.59
N ILE A 91 -10.30 -36.79 -4.40
CA ILE A 91 -10.40 -35.79 -3.33
C ILE A 91 -9.01 -35.33 -2.88
N TYR A 92 -8.06 -36.27 -2.74
CA TYR A 92 -6.69 -35.96 -2.38
C TYR A 92 -6.03 -35.02 -3.38
N LEU A 93 -6.13 -35.29 -4.67
CA LEU A 93 -5.57 -34.44 -5.73
C LEU A 93 -6.25 -33.07 -5.78
N LEU A 94 -7.57 -33.00 -5.60
CA LEU A 94 -8.30 -31.74 -5.54
C LEU A 94 -7.79 -30.85 -4.39
N VAL A 95 -7.72 -31.41 -3.19
CA VAL A 95 -7.30 -30.65 -2.00
C VAL A 95 -5.83 -30.25 -2.10
N THR A 96 -4.94 -31.17 -2.49
CA THR A 96 -3.50 -30.86 -2.56
C THR A 96 -3.15 -29.91 -3.70
N ASN A 97 -3.57 -30.23 -4.93
CA ASN A 97 -3.13 -29.49 -6.11
C ASN A 97 -3.96 -28.23 -6.36
N VAL A 98 -5.27 -28.26 -6.12
CA VAL A 98 -6.14 -27.10 -6.40
C VAL A 98 -6.22 -26.16 -5.19
N LEU A 99 -6.26 -26.66 -3.96
CA LEU A 99 -6.37 -25.80 -2.78
C LEU A 99 -5.00 -25.47 -2.18
N LEU A 100 -4.24 -26.48 -1.73
CA LEU A 100 -3.04 -26.26 -0.93
C LEU A 100 -1.91 -25.60 -1.73
N LEU A 101 -1.58 -26.08 -2.93
CA LEU A 101 -0.51 -25.48 -3.75
C LEU A 101 -0.82 -24.04 -4.15
N ASN A 102 -2.05 -23.76 -4.58
CA ASN A 102 -2.47 -22.41 -4.93
C ASN A 102 -2.44 -21.45 -3.74
N LEU A 103 -2.81 -21.94 -2.55
CA LEU A 103 -2.72 -21.17 -1.32
C LEU A 103 -1.25 -20.91 -0.92
N LEU A 104 -0.34 -21.87 -1.12
CA LEU A 104 1.09 -21.66 -0.91
C LEU A 104 1.64 -20.55 -1.81
N ILE A 105 1.30 -20.61 -3.10
CA ILE A 105 1.71 -19.58 -4.08
C ILE A 105 1.18 -18.22 -3.65
N ALA A 106 -0.09 -18.14 -3.22
CA ALA A 106 -0.70 -16.91 -2.71
C ALA A 106 0.03 -16.37 -1.46
N MET A 107 0.33 -17.22 -0.47
CA MET A 107 1.07 -16.80 0.74
C MET A 107 2.48 -16.31 0.42
N PHE A 108 3.21 -17.01 -0.46
CA PHE A 108 4.55 -16.59 -0.88
C PHE A 108 4.50 -15.28 -1.66
N SER A 109 3.54 -15.11 -2.56
CA SER A 109 3.34 -13.86 -3.28
C SER A 109 3.05 -12.69 -2.33
N TYR A 110 2.13 -12.87 -1.38
CA TYR A 110 1.83 -11.85 -0.38
C TYR A 110 3.05 -11.50 0.48
N THR A 111 3.75 -12.51 1.01
CA THR A 111 4.94 -12.29 1.84
C THR A 111 6.05 -11.63 1.05
N PHE A 112 6.26 -12.05 -0.21
CA PHE A 112 7.25 -11.46 -1.10
C PHE A 112 6.96 -9.99 -1.36
N GLN A 113 5.70 -9.62 -1.64
CA GLN A 113 5.31 -8.22 -1.82
C GLN A 113 5.55 -7.37 -0.57
N VAL A 114 5.17 -7.88 0.61
CA VAL A 114 5.38 -7.18 1.89
C VAL A 114 6.87 -7.03 2.21
N VAL A 115 7.66 -8.08 2.01
CA VAL A 115 9.09 -8.09 2.32
C VAL A 115 9.87 -7.24 1.31
N GLN A 116 9.54 -7.34 0.01
CA GLN A 116 10.27 -6.66 -1.05
C GLN A 116 10.31 -5.14 -0.87
N GLY A 117 9.22 -4.53 -0.33
CA GLY A 117 9.15 -3.09 -0.09
C GLY A 117 10.32 -2.51 0.74
N ASN A 118 10.94 -3.31 1.63
CA ASN A 118 12.10 -2.90 2.43
C ASN A 118 13.39 -3.64 2.10
N THR A 119 13.37 -4.62 1.18
CA THR A 119 14.56 -5.42 0.85
C THR A 119 15.65 -4.61 0.18
N ASP A 120 15.31 -3.60 -0.63
CA ASP A 120 16.31 -2.81 -1.34
C ASP A 120 17.15 -1.96 -0.37
N ILE A 121 16.50 -1.35 0.63
CA ILE A 121 17.19 -0.61 1.70
C ILE A 121 18.10 -1.56 2.50
N PHE A 122 17.58 -2.73 2.87
CA PHE A 122 18.37 -3.72 3.61
C PHE A 122 19.56 -4.22 2.78
N TRP A 123 19.35 -4.49 1.49
CA TRP A 123 20.40 -4.92 0.57
C TRP A 123 21.47 -3.83 0.39
N LYS A 124 21.08 -2.56 0.25
CA LYS A 124 22.01 -1.42 0.18
C LYS A 124 22.87 -1.31 1.44
N PHE A 125 22.27 -1.50 2.63
CA PHE A 125 23.00 -1.51 3.90
C PHE A 125 23.97 -2.70 4.01
N GLN A 126 23.49 -3.91 3.69
CA GLN A 126 24.33 -5.11 3.68
C GLN A 126 25.48 -5.01 2.68
N ARG A 127 25.22 -4.44 1.50
CA ARG A 127 26.23 -4.19 0.48
C ARG A 127 27.34 -3.27 0.98
N TYR A 128 27.01 -2.19 1.71
CA TYR A 128 28.03 -1.33 2.29
C TYR A 128 28.94 -2.10 3.24
N ASN A 129 28.37 -2.85 4.18
CA ASN A 129 29.14 -3.66 5.13
C ASN A 129 30.03 -4.68 4.42
N LEU A 130 29.50 -5.33 3.38
CA LEU A 130 30.24 -6.29 2.57
C LEU A 130 31.44 -5.62 1.86
N ILE A 131 31.24 -4.44 1.29
CA ILE A 131 32.32 -3.69 0.61
C ILE A 131 33.42 -3.30 1.61
N VAL A 132 33.04 -2.77 2.78
CA VAL A 132 33.99 -2.41 3.85
C VAL A 132 34.80 -3.63 4.29
N GLU A 133 34.13 -4.76 4.48
CA GLU A 133 34.77 -6.01 4.85
C GLU A 133 35.76 -6.49 3.77
N TYR A 134 35.36 -6.53 2.49
CA TYR A 134 36.26 -6.94 1.41
C TYR A 134 37.42 -5.98 1.21
N HIS A 135 37.23 -4.68 1.41
CA HIS A 135 38.31 -3.69 1.30
C HIS A 135 39.38 -3.90 2.39
N SER A 136 38.98 -4.34 3.59
CA SER A 136 39.91 -4.61 4.70
C SER A 136 40.70 -5.92 4.56
N ARG A 137 40.23 -6.85 3.73
CA ARG A 137 40.84 -8.16 3.55
C ARG A 137 42.05 -8.10 2.61
N PRO A 138 43.10 -8.90 2.83
CA PRO A 138 44.23 -8.98 1.92
C PRO A 138 43.80 -9.49 0.53
N ALA A 139 44.32 -8.89 -0.54
CA ALA A 139 43.89 -9.12 -1.92
C ALA A 139 44.22 -10.52 -2.49
N LEU A 140 44.88 -11.40 -1.72
CA LEU A 140 45.25 -12.74 -2.18
C LEU A 140 44.06 -13.69 -2.08
N ALA A 141 43.92 -14.56 -3.09
CA ALA A 141 42.91 -15.61 -3.10
C ALA A 141 43.03 -16.53 -1.86
N PRO A 142 41.93 -17.18 -1.42
CA PRO A 142 41.92 -18.04 -0.23
C PRO A 142 43.11 -19.03 -0.09
N PRO A 143 43.60 -19.72 -1.14
CA PRO A 143 44.75 -20.61 -0.99
C PRO A 143 46.08 -19.90 -0.71
N PHE A 144 46.26 -18.64 -1.12
CA PHE A 144 47.51 -17.89 -0.96
C PHE A 144 47.48 -16.91 0.22
N ILE A 145 46.36 -16.82 0.94
CA ILE A 145 46.17 -15.86 2.05
C ILE A 145 47.15 -16.08 3.21
N ILE A 146 47.64 -17.32 3.38
CA ILE A 146 48.62 -17.70 4.41
C ILE A 146 49.92 -16.90 4.25
N ILE A 147 50.37 -16.66 3.01
CA ILE A 147 51.58 -15.87 2.72
C ILE A 147 51.37 -14.42 3.14
N SER A 148 50.18 -13.87 2.92
CA SER A 148 49.84 -12.50 3.34
C SER A 148 49.77 -12.37 4.87
N HIS A 149 49.27 -13.37 5.58
CA HIS A 149 49.27 -13.35 7.04
C HIS A 149 50.67 -13.53 7.62
N LEU A 150 51.51 -14.39 7.00
CA LEU A 150 52.89 -14.61 7.42
C LEU A 150 53.74 -13.35 7.22
N SER A 151 53.58 -12.62 6.11
CA SER A 151 54.29 -11.35 5.87
C SER A 151 53.84 -10.24 6.81
N GLN A 152 52.53 -10.15 7.13
CA GLN A 152 52.01 -9.23 8.14
C GLN A 152 52.56 -9.55 9.53
N LEU A 153 52.62 -10.83 9.91
CA LEU A 153 53.15 -11.26 11.21
C LEU A 153 54.64 -10.95 11.33
N LEU A 154 55.43 -11.16 10.27
CA LEU A 154 56.83 -10.79 10.21
C LEU A 154 57.05 -9.27 10.28
N LEU A 155 56.20 -8.47 9.61
CA LEU A 155 56.24 -7.00 9.70
C LEU A 155 55.91 -6.51 11.11
N SER A 156 54.89 -7.08 11.76
CA SER A 156 54.50 -6.72 13.13
C SER A 156 55.57 -7.04 14.18
N VAL A 157 56.38 -8.09 13.95
CA VAL A 157 57.51 -8.44 14.83
C VAL A 157 58.70 -7.49 14.60
N CYS A 158 58.85 -6.92 13.40
CA CYS A 158 59.99 -6.09 13.03
C CYS A 158 59.81 -4.58 13.22
N ASN A 159 58.59 -4.00 13.19
CA ASN A 159 58.35 -2.59 13.55
C ASN A 159 56.85 -2.21 13.71
N LYS A 160 56.61 -1.15 14.50
CA LYS A 160 55.33 -0.54 14.90
C LYS A 160 54.18 -0.72 13.89
N THR A 161 53.13 -1.36 14.37
CA THR A 161 51.84 -1.53 13.69
C THR A 161 51.22 -0.18 13.34
N GLU A 162 51.25 0.22 12.06
CA GLU A 162 50.26 1.17 11.56
C GLU A 162 48.89 0.48 11.56
N SER A 163 47.94 1.04 12.30
CA SER A 163 46.57 0.57 12.35
C SER A 163 45.93 0.71 10.97
N LYS A 164 45.81 -0.39 10.23
CA LYS A 164 45.19 -0.48 8.89
C LYS A 164 43.66 -0.24 8.88
N GLN A 165 43.12 0.50 9.84
CA GLN A 165 41.67 0.67 10.03
C GLN A 165 41.17 2.06 9.61
N GLU A 166 41.86 2.78 8.72
CA GLU A 166 41.44 4.13 8.30
C GLU A 166 41.35 4.31 6.78
N HIS A 167 41.38 3.24 5.98
CA HIS A 167 41.45 3.42 4.51
C HIS A 167 40.18 3.96 3.84
N LEU A 168 39.03 3.97 4.52
CA LEU A 168 37.83 4.65 4.03
C LEU A 168 37.75 6.11 4.50
N GLU A 169 38.48 6.46 5.55
CA GLU A 169 38.56 7.82 6.08
C GLU A 169 39.69 8.53 5.35
N ARG A 170 39.34 9.25 4.28
CA ARG A 170 40.29 10.10 3.57
C ARG A 170 40.32 11.46 4.25
N GLU A 171 41.42 11.77 4.94
CA GLU A 171 41.69 13.15 5.37
C GLU A 171 41.82 14.06 4.14
N PHE A 172 40.95 15.07 4.06
CA PHE A 172 41.04 16.10 3.03
C PHE A 172 41.96 17.24 3.52
N PRO A 173 42.70 17.90 2.61
CA PRO A 173 43.40 19.13 2.95
C PRO A 173 42.41 20.16 3.52
N PRO A 174 42.77 20.94 4.56
CA PRO A 174 41.83 21.81 5.27
C PRO A 174 41.16 22.86 4.36
N VAL A 175 41.85 23.31 3.31
CA VAL A 175 41.33 24.25 2.31
C VAL A 175 40.24 23.61 1.45
N LEU A 176 40.40 22.33 1.09
CA LEU A 176 39.41 21.60 0.29
C LEU A 176 38.19 21.25 1.13
N ASP A 177 38.40 20.89 2.39
CA ASP A 177 37.33 20.60 3.35
C ASP A 177 36.45 21.83 3.60
N GLN A 178 37.05 22.99 3.86
CA GLN A 178 36.31 24.25 4.00
C GLN A 178 35.48 24.59 2.73
N LYS A 179 36.05 24.34 1.54
CA LYS A 179 35.35 24.55 0.27
C LYS A 179 34.19 23.57 0.09
N LEU A 180 34.38 22.31 0.48
CA LEU A 180 33.34 21.27 0.43
C LEU A 180 32.18 21.60 1.36
N MET A 181 32.47 22.00 2.60
CA MET A 181 31.46 22.42 3.58
C MET A 181 30.66 23.63 3.11
N THR A 182 31.34 24.61 2.49
CA THR A 182 30.66 25.78 1.91
C THR A 182 29.74 25.38 0.76
N TRP A 183 30.21 24.50 -0.13
CA TRP A 183 29.39 23.96 -1.22
C TRP A 183 28.18 23.18 -0.71
N GLU A 184 28.36 22.30 0.27
CA GLU A 184 27.28 21.52 0.91
C GLU A 184 26.23 22.45 1.54
N THR A 185 26.67 23.50 2.23
CA THR A 185 25.78 24.49 2.87
C THR A 185 24.92 25.21 1.82
N VAL A 186 25.53 25.68 0.72
CA VAL A 186 24.80 26.33 -0.37
C VAL A 186 23.78 25.39 -1.02
N GLN A 187 24.14 24.12 -1.24
CA GLN A 187 23.21 23.13 -1.80
C GLN A 187 22.06 22.85 -0.84
N LYS A 188 22.34 22.72 0.46
CA LYS A 188 21.33 22.54 1.51
C LYS A 188 20.35 23.71 1.54
N GLU A 189 20.83 24.95 1.53
CA GLU A 189 19.96 26.14 1.52
C GLU A 189 19.07 26.19 0.27
N ASN A 190 19.64 25.91 -0.91
CA ASN A 190 18.88 25.87 -2.15
C ASN A 190 17.80 24.78 -2.14
N TYR A 191 18.14 23.59 -1.63
CA TYR A 191 17.18 22.50 -1.46
C TYR A 191 16.06 22.85 -0.49
N LEU A 192 16.38 23.43 0.67
CA LEU A 192 15.39 23.86 1.65
C LEU A 192 14.47 24.96 1.11
N ALA A 193 15.02 25.94 0.39
CA ALA A 193 14.24 26.98 -0.28
C ALA A 193 13.28 26.39 -1.34
N LYS A 194 13.74 25.39 -2.11
CA LYS A 194 12.91 24.67 -3.07
C LYS A 194 11.78 23.90 -2.38
N LEU A 195 12.07 23.23 -1.27
CA LEU A 195 11.10 22.47 -0.49
C LEU A 195 10.04 23.39 0.12
N GLU A 196 10.46 24.52 0.71
CA GLU A 196 9.55 25.53 1.25
C GLU A 196 8.66 26.11 0.15
N ARG A 197 9.22 26.41 -1.01
CA ARG A 197 8.46 26.88 -2.16
C ARG A 197 7.41 25.86 -2.62
N GLN A 198 7.78 24.58 -2.73
CA GLN A 198 6.83 23.52 -3.07
C GLN A 198 5.73 23.37 -2.01
N HIS A 199 6.08 23.47 -0.73
CA HIS A 199 5.12 23.46 0.37
C HIS A 199 4.13 24.63 0.29
N LEU A 200 4.62 25.85 0.04
CA LEU A 200 3.79 27.06 -0.14
C LEU A 200 2.94 27.00 -1.42
N GLU A 201 3.44 26.38 -2.48
CA GLU A 201 2.70 26.16 -3.73
C GLU A 201 1.69 25.00 -3.64
N SER A 202 1.72 24.20 -2.56
CA SER A 202 0.75 23.15 -2.30
C SER A 202 -0.67 23.70 -2.28
N SER A 203 -1.59 22.99 -2.94
CA SER A 203 -3.00 23.38 -3.06
C SER A 203 -3.67 23.69 -1.72
N GLU A 204 -3.24 23.02 -0.66
CA GLU A 204 -3.76 23.20 0.70
C GLU A 204 -3.34 24.54 1.31
N GLU A 205 -2.06 24.90 1.20
CA GLU A 205 -1.54 26.16 1.75
C GLU A 205 -1.97 27.36 0.89
N ARG A 206 -2.07 27.19 -0.44
CA ARG A 206 -2.66 28.20 -1.32
C ARG A 206 -4.12 28.47 -0.98
N LEU A 207 -4.90 27.43 -0.69
CA LEU A 207 -6.30 27.57 -0.28
C LEU A 207 -6.40 28.22 1.10
N ARG A 208 -5.53 27.83 2.04
CA ARG A 208 -5.47 28.42 3.39
C ARG A 208 -5.11 29.91 3.33
N ASN A 209 -4.11 30.29 2.55
CA ASN A 209 -3.69 31.68 2.36
C ASN A 209 -4.73 32.51 1.59
N THR A 210 -5.43 31.91 0.62
CA THR A 210 -6.55 32.58 -0.06
C THR A 210 -7.73 32.76 0.89
N SER A 211 -8.05 31.76 1.71
CA SER A 211 -9.10 31.83 2.73
C SER A 211 -8.80 32.91 3.77
N SER A 212 -7.57 32.98 4.29
CA SER A 212 -7.17 34.01 5.24
C SER A 212 -7.22 35.41 4.62
N LYS A 213 -6.79 35.56 3.37
CA LYS A 213 -6.92 36.82 2.62
C LYS A 213 -8.39 37.20 2.39
N VAL A 214 -9.24 36.27 1.98
CA VAL A 214 -10.68 36.52 1.81
C VAL A 214 -11.35 36.90 3.13
N GLN A 215 -11.01 36.24 4.24
CA GLN A 215 -11.48 36.63 5.58
C GLN A 215 -11.02 38.04 5.95
N SER A 216 -9.79 38.44 5.63
CA SER A 216 -9.32 39.81 5.87
C SER A 216 -10.10 40.84 5.05
N VAL A 217 -10.39 40.54 3.78
CA VAL A 217 -11.21 41.39 2.90
C VAL A 217 -12.64 41.48 3.44
N LEU A 218 -13.23 40.37 3.86
CA LEU A 218 -14.57 40.36 4.44
C LEU A 218 -14.67 41.30 5.65
N ARG A 219 -13.68 41.28 6.56
CA ARG A 219 -13.63 42.21 7.70
C ARG A 219 -13.56 43.68 7.26
N THR A 220 -12.81 43.99 6.20
CA THR A 220 -12.76 45.37 5.67
C THR A 220 -14.07 45.81 5.03
N VAL A 221 -14.79 44.90 4.36
CA VAL A 221 -16.10 45.18 3.77
C VAL A 221 -17.16 45.38 4.86
N GLU A 222 -17.12 44.58 5.93
CA GLU A 222 -17.96 44.78 7.11
C GLU A 222 -17.72 46.15 7.75
N ALA A 223 -16.45 46.55 7.89
CA ALA A 223 -16.09 47.88 8.37
C ALA A 223 -16.61 49.00 7.44
N PHE A 224 -16.51 48.83 6.12
CA PHE A 224 -17.04 49.80 5.15
C PHE A 224 -18.56 49.88 5.18
N LYS A 225 -19.26 48.75 5.32
CA LYS A 225 -20.72 48.70 5.47
C LYS A 225 -21.18 49.47 6.72
N GLU A 226 -20.45 49.34 7.82
CA GLU A 226 -20.72 50.10 9.05
C GLU A 226 -20.52 51.61 8.83
N GLN A 227 -19.48 52.02 8.10
CA GLN A 227 -19.28 53.43 7.72
C GLN A 227 -20.43 53.94 6.84
N PHE A 228 -20.88 53.16 5.86
CA PHE A 228 -21.99 53.55 4.98
C PHE A 228 -23.31 53.70 5.75
N LYS A 229 -23.57 52.81 6.72
CA LYS A 229 -24.74 52.91 7.60
C LYS A 229 -24.72 54.20 8.43
N ARG A 230 -23.54 54.59 8.95
CA ARG A 230 -23.35 55.87 9.64
C ARG A 230 -23.59 57.06 8.71
N LEU A 231 -23.07 57.01 7.48
CA LEU A 231 -23.26 58.06 6.48
C LEU A 231 -24.73 58.22 6.09
N SER A 232 -25.47 57.12 5.83
CA SER A 232 -26.91 57.19 5.56
C SER A 232 -27.70 57.72 6.76
N SER A 233 -27.29 57.41 8.00
CA SER A 233 -27.94 58.00 9.19
C SER A 233 -27.69 59.52 9.26
N MET A 234 -26.47 59.97 8.98
CA MET A 234 -26.17 61.41 8.88
C MET A 234 -26.96 62.07 7.75
N GLU A 235 -27.06 61.45 6.58
CA GLU A 235 -27.84 61.96 5.46
C GLU A 235 -29.34 62.08 5.81
N ALA A 236 -29.90 61.08 6.50
CA ALA A 236 -31.28 61.14 6.98
C ALA A 236 -31.50 62.26 8.00
N GLN A 237 -30.55 62.46 8.93
CA GLN A 237 -30.59 63.56 9.89
C GLN A 237 -30.50 64.93 9.18
N VAL A 238 -29.62 65.07 8.18
CA VAL A 238 -29.49 66.31 7.39
C VAL A 238 -30.77 66.57 6.60
N LYS A 239 -31.34 65.55 5.94
CA LYS A 239 -32.62 65.67 5.23
C LYS A 239 -33.74 66.12 6.18
N TYR A 240 -33.83 65.50 7.35
CA TYR A 240 -34.80 65.89 8.39
C TYR A 240 -34.63 67.36 8.81
N TRP A 241 -33.40 67.80 9.13
CA TRP A 241 -33.10 69.18 9.48
C TRP A 241 -33.45 70.17 8.36
N ILE A 242 -33.15 69.83 7.09
CA ILE A 242 -33.51 70.66 5.94
C ILE A 242 -35.03 70.78 5.83
N THR A 243 -35.77 69.67 5.93
CA THR A 243 -37.24 69.69 5.85
C THR A 243 -37.87 70.46 7.02
N ASP A 244 -37.38 70.29 8.24
CA ASP A 244 -37.86 71.02 9.43
C ASP A 244 -37.59 72.52 9.32
N CYS A 245 -36.38 72.90 8.89
CA CYS A 245 -36.02 74.30 8.65
C CYS A 245 -36.85 74.91 7.50
N PHE A 246 -37.17 74.13 6.46
CA PHE A 246 -38.03 74.58 5.37
C PHE A 246 -39.50 74.72 5.82
N ALA A 247 -40.01 73.79 6.64
CA ALA A 247 -41.36 73.86 7.21
C ALA A 247 -41.55 75.04 8.18
N GLN A 248 -40.52 75.41 8.93
CA GLN A 248 -40.51 76.62 9.75
C GLN A 248 -40.52 77.91 8.91
N ASN A 249 -39.98 77.87 7.69
CA ASN A 249 -39.97 79.02 6.78
C ASN A 249 -41.25 79.10 5.93
N THR A 250 -41.84 77.98 5.50
CA THR A 250 -43.09 77.97 4.73
C THR A 250 -44.34 78.18 5.59
N SER A 251 -44.33 77.81 6.87
CA SER A 251 -45.41 78.20 7.81
C SER A 251 -45.48 79.71 8.06
N LYS A 252 -44.45 80.48 7.67
CA LYS A 252 -44.47 81.95 7.67
C LYS A 252 -44.98 82.57 6.37
N LEU A 253 -45.19 81.78 5.31
CA LEU A 253 -45.41 82.30 3.97
C LEU A 253 -46.49 81.51 3.20
N ASP A 254 -47.66 81.28 3.80
CA ASP A 254 -48.91 81.31 3.01
C ASP A 254 -50.17 81.37 3.91
N ARG A 255 -50.94 82.45 3.73
CA ARG A 255 -52.33 82.64 4.19
C ARG A 255 -53.11 83.25 3.02
N ASP A 256 -53.75 82.38 2.23
CA ASP A 256 -55.00 82.54 1.42
C ASP A 256 -55.10 83.60 0.28
N PRO A 257 -56.09 83.51 -0.68
CA PRO A 257 -56.58 82.36 -1.47
C PRO A 257 -57.01 82.68 -2.96
N ALA A 258 -57.26 81.60 -3.74
CA ALA A 258 -58.27 81.34 -4.82
C ALA A 258 -58.38 82.12 -6.17
N LYS A 259 -58.33 81.39 -7.33
CA LYS A 259 -59.46 81.06 -8.27
C LYS A 259 -59.03 80.41 -9.64
N ASP A 260 -59.90 79.51 -10.12
CA ASP A 260 -59.97 78.61 -11.33
C ASP A 260 -60.17 79.33 -12.71
N PRO A 261 -60.42 78.70 -13.91
CA PRO A 261 -60.34 77.28 -14.38
C PRO A 261 -59.86 77.01 -15.87
N ARG A 262 -59.74 75.69 -16.23
CA ARG A 262 -60.27 74.98 -17.46
C ARG A 262 -59.31 74.35 -18.51
N SER A 263 -59.57 73.03 -18.76
CA SER A 263 -59.45 72.22 -20.02
C SER A 263 -58.05 71.72 -20.46
N LYS A 264 -57.75 70.47 -20.85
CA LYS A 264 -58.52 69.32 -21.43
C LYS A 264 -57.64 68.04 -21.51
N GLY A 265 -58.26 66.86 -21.36
CA GLY A 265 -57.90 65.55 -21.98
C GLY A 265 -56.63 64.83 -21.49
N SER A 266 -56.51 63.50 -21.40
CA SER A 266 -57.38 62.34 -21.67
C SER A 266 -56.59 61.09 -21.20
N GLY A 267 -57.18 60.19 -20.41
CA GLY A 267 -56.82 58.76 -20.43
C GLY A 267 -57.62 58.04 -21.53
N PRO A 268 -57.65 56.69 -21.64
CA PRO A 268 -57.13 55.63 -20.75
C PRO A 268 -56.29 54.57 -21.55
N THR A 269 -55.74 53.47 -21.01
CA THR A 269 -56.41 52.20 -20.66
C THR A 269 -55.33 51.15 -20.32
N GLY A 270 -55.62 50.20 -19.40
CA GLY A 270 -54.81 48.99 -19.13
C GLY A 270 -54.80 47.97 -20.30
N PRO A 271 -54.30 46.72 -20.15
CA PRO A 271 -54.51 45.84 -18.99
C PRO A 271 -53.30 44.96 -18.56
N GLN A 272 -53.61 44.05 -17.63
CA GLN A 272 -52.81 43.14 -16.78
C GLN A 272 -52.54 41.76 -17.49
N PRO A 273 -52.21 40.63 -16.81
CA PRO A 273 -50.91 39.93 -16.75
C PRO A 273 -50.88 38.47 -17.33
N GLN A 274 -49.72 37.80 -17.30
CA GLN A 274 -49.54 36.31 -17.25
C GLN A 274 -48.05 36.01 -16.89
N GLN A 275 -47.69 35.35 -15.75
CA GLN A 275 -47.55 33.89 -15.49
C GLN A 275 -46.94 33.12 -16.67
N SER A 276 -45.92 32.24 -16.58
CA SER A 276 -45.42 31.28 -15.57
C SER A 276 -44.03 30.79 -16.09
N GLU A 277 -43.09 30.25 -15.31
CA GLU A 277 -43.06 28.85 -14.82
C GLU A 277 -41.92 28.61 -13.82
N THR A 278 -42.21 27.68 -12.91
CA THR A 278 -41.39 27.05 -11.87
C THR A 278 -40.49 25.94 -12.41
N VAL A 279 -39.29 25.77 -11.82
CA VAL A 279 -38.71 24.44 -11.54
C VAL A 279 -38.02 24.45 -10.17
N LYS A 280 -38.42 23.49 -9.32
CA LYS A 280 -37.83 23.12 -8.02
C LYS A 280 -36.58 22.27 -8.25
N GLU A 281 -35.56 22.41 -7.39
CA GLU A 281 -34.76 21.26 -7.00
C GLU A 281 -34.19 21.40 -5.58
N GLU A 282 -34.04 20.24 -4.94
CA GLU A 282 -34.01 19.99 -3.52
C GLU A 282 -32.65 20.17 -2.82
N ARG A 283 -32.76 20.26 -1.51
CA ARG A 283 -31.72 20.29 -0.48
C ARG A 283 -31.08 18.90 -0.35
N GLY A 284 -29.74 18.81 -0.41
CA GLY A 284 -28.97 17.59 -0.19
C GLY A 284 -27.65 17.85 0.54
N HIS A 285 -27.31 16.96 1.46
CA HIS A 285 -26.34 17.09 2.55
C HIS A 285 -24.85 17.12 2.17
N LEU A 286 -24.05 17.73 3.06
CA LEU A 286 -22.60 17.52 3.22
C LEU A 286 -22.26 16.03 3.41
N GLY A 287 -21.38 15.52 2.54
CA GLY A 287 -20.63 14.29 2.75
C GLY A 287 -19.13 14.58 2.80
N TYR A 288 -18.54 14.50 3.99
CA TYR A 288 -17.09 14.45 4.18
C TYR A 288 -16.58 13.08 3.76
N GLY A 289 -15.72 13.02 2.74
CA GLY A 289 -15.04 11.81 2.29
C GLY A 289 -13.55 12.10 2.13
N ALA A 290 -12.79 12.00 3.22
CA ALA A 290 -11.34 12.04 3.20
C ALA A 290 -10.80 10.71 2.67
N ASN A 291 -10.25 10.72 1.45
CA ASN A 291 -9.40 9.66 0.95
C ASN A 291 -8.35 10.28 0.02
N LYS A 292 -7.29 10.84 0.61
CA LYS A 292 -6.06 11.18 -0.12
C LYS A 292 -4.99 10.15 0.23
N LYS A 293 -4.80 9.21 -0.69
CA LYS A 293 -3.57 8.41 -0.82
C LYS A 293 -2.43 9.37 -1.14
N PHE A 294 -1.36 9.32 -0.35
CA PHE A 294 -0.08 9.93 -0.70
C PHE A 294 0.56 9.15 -1.85
N PRO A 295 1.04 9.80 -2.93
CA PRO A 295 2.02 9.20 -3.81
C PRO A 295 3.43 9.49 -3.28
N TYR A 296 4.19 8.40 -3.18
CA TYR A 296 5.65 8.34 -3.04
C TYR A 296 6.31 9.19 -4.13
N ILE A 297 7.31 9.99 -3.77
CA ILE A 297 8.18 10.68 -4.73
C ILE A 297 9.40 9.79 -4.96
N ASP A 298 9.42 9.12 -6.11
CA ASP A 298 10.66 8.75 -6.80
C ASP A 298 10.89 9.81 -7.89
N GLU A 299 11.98 10.56 -7.77
CA GLU A 299 12.88 11.07 -8.85
C GLU A 299 13.93 12.02 -8.26
#